data_AF-A0A4P8ISM6-F1
#
_entry.id   AF-A0A4P8ISM6-F1
#
_cell.length_a   1.000
_cell.length_b   1.000
_cell.length_c   1.000
_cell.angle_alpha   90.00
_cell.angle_beta   90.00
_cell.angle_gamma   90.00
#
_symmetry.space_group_name_H-M   'P 1'
#
loop_
_entity.id
_entity.type
_entity.pdbx_description
1 polymer ?
#
loop_
_entity_poly.entity_id
_entity_poly.type
_entity_poly.pdbx_seq_one_letter_code
_entity_poly.pdbx_strand_id
1 'polypeptide(L)' 'MEGDAIVNIGIIGAGNVGTGLAKHLIPNGHAVMLSFSPDMDKLKATAAELGARVGTVAEAVQFADLVCWPRLGL' A
#
# COMPACT_ATOMS: atom_id res chain seq x y z
N MET A 1 2.33 27.47 -1.29
CA MET A 1 2.91 26.13 -1.10
C MET A 1 1.74 25.18 -1.25
N GLU A 2 1.64 24.50 -2.40
CA GLU A 2 0.66 23.43 -2.59
C GLU A 2 0.93 22.42 -1.48
N GLY A 3 0.03 22.28 -0.50
CA GLY A 3 0.18 21.23 0.50
C GLY A 3 0.03 19.89 -0.21
N ASP A 4 0.93 18.94 0.03
CA ASP A 4 0.82 17.60 -0.57
C ASP A 4 -0.58 17.06 -0.30
N ALA A 5 -1.32 16.78 -1.38
CA ALA A 5 -2.70 16.33 -1.28
C ALA A 5 -2.73 14.97 -0.58
N ILE A 6 -3.46 14.88 0.53
CA ILE A 6 -3.68 13.61 1.22
C ILE A 6 -4.61 12.74 0.36
N VAL A 7 -4.10 11.61 -0.12
CA VAL A 7 -4.82 10.67 -0.99
C VAL A 7 -4.81 9.24 -0.45
N ASN A 8 -5.75 8.43 -0.93
CA ASN A 8 -5.82 7.01 -0.69
C ASN A 8 -5.01 6.25 -1.75
N ILE A 9 -4.13 5.35 -1.31
CA ILE A 9 -3.19 4.63 -2.19
C ILE A 9 -3.36 3.13 -2.00
N GLY A 10 -3.64 2.43 -3.11
CA GLY A 10 -3.77 0.98 -3.16
C GLY A 10 -2.48 0.39 -3.72
N ILE A 11 -1.72 -0.35 -2.92
CA ILE A 11 -0.48 -1.00 -3.35
C ILE A 11 -0.77 -2.48 -3.52
N ILE A 12 -0.70 -2.95 -4.77
CA ILE A 12 -0.92 -4.36 -5.09
C ILE A 12 0.44 -5.03 -5.32
N GLY A 13 0.87 -5.84 -4.35
CA GLY A 13 2.21 -6.42 -4.27
C GLY A 13 3.05 -5.78 -3.16
N ALA A 14 2.90 -6.26 -1.92
CA ALA A 14 3.65 -5.77 -0.77
C ALA A 14 5.07 -6.38 -0.62
N GLY A 15 5.80 -6.48 -1.73
CA GLY A 15 7.22 -6.85 -1.70
C GLY A 15 8.11 -5.73 -1.13
N ASN A 16 9.40 -5.79 -1.41
CA ASN A 16 10.36 -4.76 -0.96
C ASN A 16 9.96 -3.34 -1.41
N VAL A 17 9.54 -3.20 -2.68
CA VAL A 17 9.14 -1.90 -3.25
C VAL A 17 7.83 -1.40 -2.62
N GLY A 18 6.78 -2.22 -2.60
CA GLY A 18 5.48 -1.83 -2.04
C GLY A 18 5.57 -1.44 -0.55
N THR A 19 6.33 -2.21 0.23
CA THR A 19 6.59 -1.92 1.64
C THR A 19 7.40 -0.63 1.81
N GLY A 20 8.42 -0.41 0.98
CA GLY A 20 9.23 0.81 0.99
C GLY A 20 8.41 2.06 0.67
N LEU A 21 7.48 1.97 -0.28
CA LEU A 21 6.54 3.04 -0.59
C LEU A 21 5.63 3.33 0.61
N ALA A 22 4.97 2.31 1.18
CA ALA A 22 4.09 2.48 2.33
C ALA A 22 4.79 3.13 3.53
N LYS A 23 6.06 2.76 3.79
CA LYS A 23 6.89 3.36 4.85
C LYS A 23 7.08 4.87 4.74
N HIS A 24 7.07 5.42 3.53
CA HIS A 24 7.22 6.86 3.31
C HIS A 24 5.87 7.56 3.15
N LEU A 25 4.89 6.90 2.53
CA LEU A 25 3.59 7.51 2.24
C LEU A 25 2.75 7.72 3.51
N ILE A 26 2.73 6.73 4.42
CA ILE A 26 1.89 6.79 5.63
C ILE A 26 2.30 7.93 6.58
N PRO A 27 3.60 8.15 6.87
CA PRO A 27 4.02 9.30 7.69
C PRO A 27 3.70 10.66 7.09
N ASN A 28 3.56 10.76 5.76
CA ASN A 28 3.12 11.98 5.06
C ASN A 28 1.58 12.15 5.10
N GLY A 29 0.86 11.28 5.81
CA GLY A 29 -0.58 11.36 6.03
C GLY A 29 -1.44 10.62 5.01
N HIS A 30 -0.84 9.98 4.00
CA HIS A 30 -1.58 9.21 3.01
C HIS A 30 -2.13 7.91 3.61
N ALA A 31 -3.35 7.56 3.25
CA ALA A 31 -3.95 6.30 3.68
C ALA A 31 -3.57 5.20 2.67
N VAL A 32 -2.92 4.15 3.14
CA VAL A 32 -2.41 3.07 2.27
C VAL A 32 -3.14 1.76 2.56
N MET A 33 -3.54 1.06 1.49
CA MET A 33 -4.00 -0.32 1.55
C MET A 33 -3.02 -1.22 0.80
N LEU A 34 -2.50 -2.24 1.49
CA LEU A 34 -1.68 -3.28 0.90
C LEU A 34 -2.57 -4.44 0.46
N SER A 35 -2.29 -4.97 -0.73
CA SER A 35 -2.99 -6.13 -1.27
C SER A 35 -2.03 -7.06 -1.99
N PHE A 36 -2.46 -8.30 -2.20
CA PHE A 36 -1.74 -9.35 -2.93
C PHE A 36 -0.34 -9.68 -2.38
N SER A 37 -0.25 -10.80 -1.67
CA SER A 37 1.02 -11.39 -1.22
C SER A 37 0.93 -12.92 -1.30
N PRO A 38 2.02 -13.62 -1.65
CA PRO A 38 2.08 -15.09 -1.51
C PRO A 38 1.91 -15.55 -0.05
N ASP A 39 2.27 -14.70 0.91
CA ASP A 39 2.12 -14.93 2.34
C ASP A 39 1.26 -13.82 2.95
N MET A 40 0.02 -14.19 3.29
CA MET A 40 -0.98 -13.26 3.82
C MET A 40 -0.76 -12.90 5.29
N ASP A 41 -0.12 -13.77 6.07
CA ASP A 41 0.14 -13.48 7.48
C ASP A 41 1.29 -12.49 7.60
N LYS A 42 2.34 -12.66 6.79
CA LYS A 42 3.42 -11.67 6.65
C LYS A 42 2.90 -10.32 6.16
N LEU A 43 1.96 -10.32 5.22
CA LEU A 43 1.32 -9.10 4.72
C LEU A 43 0.59 -8.34 5.84
N LYS A 44 -0.20 -9.05 6.63
CA LYS A 44 -0.93 -8.48 7.79
C LYS A 44 0.02 -7.93 8.85
N ALA A 45 1.08 -8.67 9.19
CA ALA A 45 2.09 -8.20 10.13
C ALA A 45 2.75 -6.90 9.63
N THR A 46 3.17 -6.89 8.37
CA THR A 46 3.78 -5.70 7.73
C THR A 46 2.81 -4.52 7.72
N ALA A 47 1.55 -4.74 7.38
CA ALA A 47 0.55 -3.68 7.38
C ALA A 47 0.30 -3.12 8.78
N ALA A 48 0.22 -3.98 9.80
CA ALA A 48 0.06 -3.57 11.18
C ALA A 48 1.26 -2.74 11.68
N GLU A 49 2.48 -3.16 11.36
CA GLU A 49 3.71 -2.42 11.68
C GLU A 49 3.75 -1.03 11.04
N LEU A 50 3.22 -0.89 9.83
CA LEU A 50 3.24 0.36 9.07
C LEU A 50 2.01 1.24 9.30
N GLY A 51 0.95 0.73 9.94
CA GLY A 51 -0.34 1.41 10.01
C GLY A 51 -1.12 1.40 8.68
N ALA A 52 -0.81 0.45 7.80
CA ALA A 52 -1.54 0.26 6.54
C ALA A 52 -2.76 -0.65 6.74
N ARG A 53 -3.74 -0.53 5.82
CA ARG A 53 -4.85 -1.49 5.72
C ARG A 53 -4.44 -2.69 4.88
N VAL A 54 -5.13 -3.82 5.05
CA VAL A 54 -5.01 -5.00 4.18
C VAL A 54 -6.36 -5.26 3.54
N GLY A 55 -6.37 -5.55 2.25
CA GLY A 55 -7.57 -5.93 1.51
C GLY A 55 -7.25 -6.81 0.31
N THR A 56 -8.29 -7.30 -0.34
CA THR A 56 -8.24 -7.92 -1.67
C THR A 56 -7.87 -6.88 -2.74
N VAL A 57 -7.49 -7.36 -3.92
CA VAL A 57 -7.11 -6.47 -5.04
C VAL A 57 -8.27 -5.56 -5.43
N ALA A 58 -9.49 -6.11 -5.46
CA ALA A 58 -10.70 -5.34 -5.75
C ALA A 58 -10.93 -4.23 -4.70
N GLU A 59 -10.79 -4.54 -3.41
CA GLU A 59 -10.91 -3.54 -2.34
C GLU A 59 -9.83 -2.46 -2.46
N ALA A 60 -8.59 -2.82 -2.80
CA ALA A 60 -7.51 -1.85 -2.98
C ALA A 60 -7.77 -0.90 -4.15
N VAL A 61 -8.34 -1.40 -5.25
CA VAL A 61 -8.73 -0.57 -6.41
C VAL A 61 -9.93 0.33 -6.08
N GLN A 62 -10.90 -0.16 -5.30
CA GLN A 62 -12.06 0.64 -4.88
C GLN A 62 -11.70 1.71 -3.85
N PHE A 63 -10.75 1.41 -2.97
CA PHE A 63 -10.32 2.30 -1.89
C PHE A 63 -9.47 3.47 -2.42
N ALA A 64 -8.67 3.24 -3.45
CA ALA A 64 -7.57 4.13 -3.79
C ALA A 64 -7.94 5.18 -4.84
N ASP A 65 -7.45 6.40 -4.63
CA ASP A 65 -7.37 7.43 -5.67
C ASP A 65 -6.27 7.07 -6.68
N LEU A 66 -5.23 6.36 -6.22
CA LEU A 66 -4.10 5.91 -7.05
C LEU A 66 -3.71 4.47 -6.72
N VAL A 67 -3.68 3.62 -7.74
CA VAL A 67 -3.25 2.22 -7.62
C VAL A 67 -1.81 2.07 -8.09
N CYS A 68 -0.95 1.54 -7.23
CA CYS A 68 0.42 1.16 -7.55
C CYS A 68 0.52 -0.36 -7.68
N TRP A 69 0.86 -0.85 -8.87
CA TRP A 69 1.24 -2.24 -9.11
C TRP A 69 2.74 -2.31 -9.41
N PRO A 70 3.61 -2.45 -8.40
CA PRO A 70 5.03 -2.67 -8.63
C PRO A 70 5.25 -4.07 -9.25
N ARG A 71 5.72 -4.10 -10.49
CA ARG A 71 6.01 -5.34 -11.22
C ARG A 71 7.17 -6.11 -10.55
N LEU A 72 7.00 -7.42 -10.35
CA LEU A 72 8.08 -8.37 -10.06
C LEU A 72 9.01 -8.42 -11.28
N GLY A 73 10.32 -8.30 -11.06
CA GLY A 73 11.35 -8.24 -12.09
C GLY A 73 11.14 -9.24 -13.24
N LEU A 74 11.47 -8.78 -14.46
CA LEU A 74 11.91 -9.67 -15.54
C LEU A 74 13.17 -10.43 -15.09
#